data_AF-R0ANP0-F1
#
_entry.id   AF-R0ANP0-F1
#
_cell.length_a   1.000
_cell.length_b   1.000
_cell.length_c   1.000
_cell.angle_alpha   90.00
_cell.angle_beta   90.00
_cell.angle_gamma   90.00
#
_symmetry.space_group_name_H-M   'P 1'
#
loop_
_entity.id
_entity.type
_entity.pdbx_description
1 polymer ?
#
loop_
_entity_poly.entity_id
_entity_poly.type
_entity_poly.pdbx_seq_one_letter_code
_entity_poly.pdbx_strand_id
1 'polypeptide(L)'
;MKLNVKDKMIEKKLNKNQFAKLVQIGYPAACAIYDGSTTRISFDTLESICRVLDCTPNDIFTSDEPRVNKLLVEYNKIVKNHKKNGAAF
;
A
#
# COMPACT_ATOMS: atom_id res chain seq x y z
N MET A 1 1.71 -0.01 -11.85
CA MET A 1 1.73 0.26 -10.40
C MET A 1 0.44 0.97 -10.01
N LYS A 2 -0.17 0.56 -8.90
CA LYS A 2 -1.38 1.15 -8.30
C LYS A 2 -1.19 1.20 -6.79
N LEU A 3 -2.00 2.01 -6.13
CA LEU A 3 -2.10 2.01 -4.66
C LEU A 3 -3.31 1.17 -4.23
N ASN A 4 -3.10 0.32 -3.24
CA ASN A 4 -4.15 -0.36 -2.50
C ASN A 4 -3.99 -0.06 -1.00
N VAL A 5 -4.82 0.83 -0.49
CA VAL A 5 -4.81 1.22 0.94
C VAL A 5 -5.99 0.66 1.72
N LYS A 6 -6.91 -0.08 1.07
CA LYS A 6 -8.18 -0.50 1.68
C LYS A 6 -7.97 -1.33 2.93
N ASP A 7 -7.12 -2.35 2.82
CA ASP A 7 -6.85 -3.28 3.92
C ASP A 7 -6.23 -2.53 5.11
N LYS A 8 -5.30 -1.62 4.85
CA LYS A 8 -4.68 -0.76 5.88
C LYS A 8 -5.65 0.23 6.52
N MET A 9 -6.57 0.81 5.74
CA MET A 9 -7.61 1.67 6.28
C MET A 9 -8.60 0.91 7.16
N ILE A 10 -8.94 -0.33 6.79
CA ILE A 10 -9.79 -1.22 7.59
C ILE A 10 -9.07 -1.60 8.90
N GLU A 11 -7.79 -2.00 8.85
CA GLU A 11 -6.96 -2.29 10.01
C GLU A 11 -6.93 -1.11 11.01
N LYS A 12 -6.77 0.13 10.51
CA LYS A 12 -6.77 1.35 11.31
C LYS A 12 -8.16 1.89 11.64
N LYS A 13 -9.25 1.24 11.19
CA LYS A 13 -10.65 1.66 11.37
C LYS A 13 -10.93 3.11 10.90
N LEU A 14 -10.31 3.50 9.77
CA LEU A 14 -10.46 4.84 9.19
C LEU A 14 -11.47 4.84 8.03
N ASN A 15 -12.33 5.85 8.00
CA ASN A 15 -13.17 6.14 6.83
C ASN A 15 -12.46 7.13 5.86
N LYS A 16 -12.99 7.27 4.63
CA LYS A 16 -12.42 8.14 3.58
C LYS A 16 -12.29 9.61 4.04
N ASN A 17 -13.24 10.13 4.82
CA ASN A 17 -13.21 11.50 5.33
C ASN A 17 -12.10 11.70 6.37
N GLN A 18 -11.94 10.76 7.30
CA GLN A 18 -10.87 10.79 8.30
C GLN A 18 -9.50 10.67 7.64
N PHE A 19 -9.36 9.74 6.68
CA PHE A 19 -8.14 9.56 5.91
C PHE A 19 -7.74 10.85 5.16
N ALA A 20 -8.69 11.49 4.48
CA ALA A 20 -8.45 12.76 3.78
C ALA A 20 -7.89 13.84 4.73
N LYS A 21 -8.48 13.98 5.92
CA LYS A 21 -8.04 14.96 6.93
C LYS A 21 -6.66 14.62 7.50
N LEU A 22 -6.40 13.35 7.82
CA LEU A 22 -5.14 12.91 8.43
C LEU A 22 -3.96 13.01 7.46
N VAL A 23 -4.19 12.66 6.19
CA VAL A 23 -3.19 12.75 5.11
C VAL A 23 -3.09 14.17 4.54
N GLN A 24 -4.00 15.06 4.91
CA GLN A 24 -4.08 16.45 4.43
C GLN A 24 -4.25 16.56 2.92
N ILE A 25 -5.16 15.75 2.36
CA ILE A 25 -5.51 15.76 0.94
C ILE A 25 -6.98 16.08 0.74
N GLY A 26 -7.32 16.52 -0.48
CA GLY A 26 -8.72 16.71 -0.86
C GLY A 26 -9.49 15.39 -0.81
N TYR A 27 -10.77 15.46 -0.42
CA TYR A 27 -11.65 14.29 -0.37
C TYR A 27 -11.73 13.52 -1.70
N PRO A 28 -11.80 14.17 -2.89
CA PRO A 28 -11.76 13.44 -4.16
C PRO A 28 -10.49 12.61 -4.35
N ALA A 29 -9.33 13.14 -3.93
CA ALA A 29 -8.06 12.41 -3.98
C ALA A 29 -8.07 11.23 -3.00
N ALA A 30 -8.58 11.40 -1.78
CA ALA A 30 -8.75 10.30 -0.83
C ALA A 30 -9.64 9.18 -1.38
N CYS A 31 -10.74 9.52 -2.06
CA CYS A 31 -11.58 8.55 -2.75
C CYS A 31 -10.81 7.82 -3.85
N ALA A 32 -10.11 8.54 -4.73
CA ALA A 32 -9.32 7.94 -5.81
C ALA A 32 -8.19 7.03 -5.29
N ILE A 33 -7.58 7.37 -4.16
CA ILE A 33 -6.56 6.54 -3.50
C ILE A 33 -7.20 5.27 -2.92
N TYR A 34 -8.32 5.40 -2.21
CA TYR A 34 -9.05 4.25 -1.67
C TYR A 34 -9.55 3.31 -2.77
N ASP A 35 -10.07 3.86 -3.87
CA ASP A 35 -10.64 3.10 -4.98
C ASP A 35 -9.54 2.54 -5.92
N GLY A 36 -8.27 2.93 -5.72
CA GLY A 36 -7.11 2.47 -6.50
C GLY A 36 -7.03 3.05 -7.92
N SER A 37 -7.73 4.15 -8.18
CA SER A 37 -7.75 4.84 -9.49
C SER A 37 -6.69 5.94 -9.62
N THR A 38 -5.94 6.21 -8.55
CA THR A 38 -4.85 7.20 -8.55
C THR A 38 -3.69 6.76 -9.45
N THR A 39 -3.35 7.58 -10.44
CA THR A 39 -2.26 7.32 -11.40
C THR A 39 -0.97 8.06 -11.08
N ARG A 40 -1.05 9.11 -10.25
CA ARG A 40 0.08 9.94 -9.82
C ARG A 40 -0.09 10.34 -8.36
N ILE A 41 1.01 10.34 -7.62
CA ILE A 41 1.07 10.79 -6.23
C ILE A 41 2.41 11.50 -6.00
N SER A 42 2.45 12.52 -5.13
CA SER A 42 3.73 13.10 -4.70
C SER A 42 4.37 12.25 -3.61
N PHE A 43 5.69 12.33 -3.45
CA PHE A 43 6.38 11.64 -2.37
C PHE A 43 5.90 12.10 -1.00
N ASP A 44 5.65 13.39 -0.81
CA ASP A 44 5.11 13.92 0.46
C ASP A 44 3.76 13.29 0.83
N THR A 45 2.87 13.11 -0.16
CA THR A 45 1.57 12.47 0.07
C THR A 45 1.77 10.99 0.39
N LEU A 46 2.64 10.30 -0.35
CA LEU A 46 2.96 8.89 -0.10
C LEU A 46 3.52 8.68 1.31
N GLU A 47 4.46 9.52 1.73
CA GLU A 47 5.03 9.49 3.08
C GLU A 47 3.96 9.73 4.15
N SER A 48 3.08 10.71 3.94
CA SER A 48 2.00 10.97 4.88
C SER A 48 1.01 9.81 4.97
N ILE A 49 0.70 9.13 3.85
CA ILE A 49 -0.12 7.92 3.85
C ILE A 49 0.56 6.82 4.67
N CYS A 50 1.84 6.55 4.41
CA CYS A 50 2.63 5.56 5.13
C CYS A 50 2.64 5.82 6.65
N ARG A 51 2.82 7.08 7.06
CA ARG A 51 2.77 7.48 8.48
C ARG A 51 1.38 7.29 9.10
N VAL A 52 0.32 7.71 8.42
CA VAL A 52 -1.06 7.62 8.93
C VAL A 52 -1.53 6.17 9.03
N LEU A 53 -1.17 5.35 8.04
CA LEU A 53 -1.58 3.94 7.96
C LEU A 53 -0.58 3.00 8.63
N ASP A 54 0.56 3.50 9.12
CA ASP A 54 1.62 2.72 9.76
C ASP A 54 2.07 1.55 8.87
N CYS A 55 2.43 1.91 7.63
CA CYS A 55 2.84 0.98 6.61
C CYS A 55 4.01 1.52 5.80
N THR A 56 4.68 0.64 5.07
CA THR A 56 5.70 1.00 4.09
C THR A 56 5.09 1.16 2.69
N PRO A 57 5.77 1.84 1.76
CA PRO A 57 5.28 1.93 0.38
C PRO A 57 5.04 0.55 -0.28
N ASN A 58 5.87 -0.45 0.05
CA ASN A 58 5.73 -1.80 -0.46
C ASN A 58 4.46 -2.51 0.04
N ASP A 59 3.91 -2.11 1.18
CA ASP A 59 2.67 -2.70 1.72
C ASP A 59 1.42 -2.24 0.97
N ILE A 60 1.51 -1.13 0.24
CA ILE A 60 0.36 -0.50 -0.45
C ILE A 60 0.54 -0.43 -1.96
N PHE A 61 1.74 -0.66 -2.50
CA PHE A 61 1.94 -0.74 -3.94
C PHE A 61 1.56 -2.11 -4.49
N THR A 62 0.77 -2.10 -5.56
CA THR A 62 0.41 -3.28 -6.34
C THR A 62 0.71 -3.05 -7.83
N SER A 63 0.75 -4.12 -8.62
CA SER A 63 0.93 -4.02 -10.07
C SER A 63 0.11 -5.08 -10.78
N ASP A 64 -0.66 -4.65 -11.78
CA ASP A 64 -1.35 -5.55 -12.71
C ASP A 64 -0.45 -5.93 -13.90
N GLU A 65 0.77 -5.39 -13.97
CA GLU A 65 1.71 -5.74 -15.03
C GLU A 65 2.16 -7.21 -14.85
N PRO A 66 1.96 -8.08 -15.87
CA PRO A 66 2.15 -9.52 -15.70
C PRO A 66 3.56 -9.93 -15.30
N ARG A 67 4.60 -9.23 -15.77
CA ARG A 67 6.00 -9.54 -15.45
C ARG A 67 6.29 -9.23 -13.99
N VAL A 68 5.91 -8.05 -13.49
CA VAL A 68 6.05 -7.61 -12.11
C VAL A 68 5.29 -8.54 -11.19
N ASN A 69 4.03 -8.89 -11.53
CA ASN A 69 3.25 -9.81 -10.71
C ASN A 69 3.91 -11.18 -10.61
N LYS A 70 4.44 -11.72 -11.72
CA LYS A 70 5.20 -12.98 -11.73
C LYS A 70 6.42 -12.90 -10.80
N LEU A 71 7.21 -11.83 -10.90
CA LEU A 71 8.38 -11.60 -10.05
C LEU A 71 8.02 -11.51 -8.56
N LEU A 72 6.95 -10.79 -8.21
CA LEU A 72 6.48 -10.68 -6.83
C LEU A 72 6.03 -12.04 -6.27
N VAL A 73 5.33 -12.85 -7.06
CA VAL A 73 4.93 -14.21 -6.67
C VAL A 73 6.15 -15.10 -6.44
N GLU A 74 7.16 -15.04 -7.31
CA GLU A 74 8.41 -15.80 -7.17
C GLU A 74 9.19 -15.37 -5.93
N TYR A 75 9.38 -14.07 -5.71
CA TYR A 75 10.01 -13.52 -4.50
C TYR A 75 9.31 -13.98 -3.22
N ASN A 76 7.98 -13.88 -3.17
CA ASN A 76 7.20 -14.30 -2.00
C ASN A 76 7.32 -15.81 -1.71
N LYS A 77 7.52 -16.66 -2.73
CA LYS A 77 7.80 -18.10 -2.53
C LYS A 77 9.17 -18.28 -1.86
N ILE A 78 10.19 -17.56 -2.32
CA ILE A 78 11.54 -17.60 -1.75
C ILE A 78 11.51 -17.17 -0.27
N VAL A 79 10.92 -16.01 0.03
CA VAL A 79 10.80 -15.49 1.40
C VAL A 79 10.08 -16.48 2.33
N LYS A 80 8.97 -17.08 1.88
CA LYS A 80 8.23 -18.07 2.66
C LYS A 80 9.06 -19.34 2.92
N ASN A 81 9.84 -19.79 1.94
CA ASN A 81 10.72 -20.94 2.11
C ASN A 81 11.84 -20.64 3.13
N HIS A 82 12.45 -19.45 3.09
CA HIS A 82 13.44 -19.04 4.11
C HIS A 82 12.83 -18.93 5.51
N LYS A 83 11.61 -18.39 5.65
CA LYS A 83 10.92 -18.30 6.94
C LYS A 83 10.54 -19.67 7.51
N LYS A 84 10.22 -20.64 6.64
CA LYS A 84 9.98 -22.05 7.03
C LYS A 84 11.26 -22.78 7.44
N ASN A 85 12.40 -22.40 6.87
CA ASN A 85 13.69 -23.04 7.11
C ASN A 85 14.50 -22.37 8.24
N GLY A 86 13.95 -21.37 8.94
CA GLY A 86 14.47 -20.87 10.21
C GLY A 86 15.97 -20.57 10.24
N ALA A 87 16.43 -19.60 9.46
CA ALA A 87 17.67 -18.90 9.82
C ALA A 87 17.27 -17.72 10.72
N ALA A 88 17.25 -17.97 12.03
CA ALA A 88 17.41 -16.90 13.00
C ALA A 88 18.75 -16.21 12.69
N PHE A 89 18.69 -14.91 12.41
CA PHE A 89 19.80 -14.00 12.60
C PHE A 89 19.45 -13.14 13.80
#